data_AF-A0A6P7H5E4-F1
#
_entry.id   AF-A0A6P7H5E4-F1
#
_cell.length_a   1.000
_cell.length_b   1.000
_cell.length_c   1.000
_cell.angle_alpha   90.00
_cell.angle_beta   90.00
_cell.angle_gamma   90.00
#
_symmetry.space_group_name_H-M   'P 1'
#
loop_
_entity.id
_entity.type
_entity.pdbx_description
1 polymer ?
#
loop_
_entity_poly.entity_id
_entity_poly.type
_entity_poly.pdbx_seq_one_letter_code
_entity_poly.pdbx_strand_id
1 'polypeptide(L)'
;MNVSGAEAESLLLAIRNEIFDEVDLAFVNAINIKQCGNYWSVLNCAAYYGKVSIVHLLLKNEKLIEKEDLNTSLHIAIEHRHTTVAELLLKHGVNVNSINGYNGLLNNFPQTLLHRAVGNNLKELTLQLLNKGANKEIRDDSGVTPLVTAVHFDYKDIVDILIEAGADTSVKNYFRETLLHLAVRNNSKEISLLLVNNGVNKDMEDLDGLTPLLIAVESNYKDIVDILIEAGADTSVTDDFHDTSLHLAVRNNSKEMTLLLIKNGADKEIRNDSGETPLLIAVKNNYKNIVNILVEAGANLNARDNNENTALHLACQTGCLSTVKLLLYADAGANINMQNATGCTPLYCATCYDHYHVLKLLLDRGADVTITDNSRNTVLHICVKHHNIKLIELLHKNGASVNSRNADGYDVLDLVFTGWFFRYDILKLLIKLTLYSNINTSKPERHNSVDFLKFWDSCKSELELMEMCKIAKSSISYRRLMLERNKSKLAAYCCNENIVRELDTLDYKNKFPIYNQYISEKIIEGEITLRLYYKADKVMNHISPFLPIEVRRIIYKYLSNDDLENLTGWDQHV
;
A
#
# COMPACT_ATOMS: atom_id res chain seq x y z
N MET A 1 -62.07 -17.22 32.22
CA MET A 1 -62.95 -16.84 31.09
C MET A 1 -62.16 -15.95 30.14
N ASN A 2 -62.27 -16.10 28.82
CA ASN A 2 -61.45 -15.34 27.86
C ASN A 2 -62.26 -14.22 27.21
N VAL A 3 -61.81 -12.98 27.29
CA VAL A 3 -62.51 -11.80 26.73
C VAL A 3 -61.68 -11.12 25.64
N SER A 4 -62.35 -10.56 24.62
CA SER A 4 -61.71 -9.91 23.47
C SER A 4 -62.55 -8.76 22.93
N GLY A 5 -61.99 -7.92 22.05
CA GLY A 5 -62.69 -6.76 21.49
C GLY A 5 -62.98 -5.70 22.56
N ALA A 6 -64.18 -5.11 22.54
CA ALA A 6 -64.56 -4.00 23.41
C ALA A 6 -64.48 -4.34 24.92
N GLU A 7 -64.82 -5.57 25.31
CA GLU A 7 -64.74 -6.00 26.71
C GLU A 7 -63.29 -6.06 27.21
N ALA A 8 -62.38 -6.56 26.36
CA ALA A 8 -60.95 -6.56 26.67
C ALA A 8 -60.41 -5.13 26.75
N GLU A 9 -60.77 -4.26 25.81
CA GLU A 9 -60.36 -2.85 25.83
C GLU A 9 -60.84 -2.12 27.08
N SER A 10 -62.09 -2.36 27.50
CA SER A 10 -62.66 -1.78 28.72
C SER A 10 -61.86 -2.21 29.96
N LEU A 11 -61.56 -3.51 30.10
CA LEU A 11 -60.78 -4.02 31.22
C LEU A 11 -59.32 -3.54 31.20
N LEU A 12 -58.69 -3.44 30.03
CA LEU A 12 -57.35 -2.86 29.91
C LEU A 12 -57.37 -1.38 30.31
N LEU A 13 -58.42 -0.63 29.97
CA LEU A 13 -58.59 0.76 30.39
C LEU A 13 -58.80 0.88 31.90
N ALA A 14 -59.57 -0.03 32.50
CA ALA A 14 -59.74 -0.12 33.95
C ALA A 14 -58.40 -0.37 34.66
N ILE A 15 -57.58 -1.29 34.14
CA ILE A 15 -56.21 -1.52 34.64
C ILE A 15 -55.35 -0.25 34.49
N ARG A 16 -55.38 0.39 33.32
CA ARG A 16 -54.60 1.62 33.05
C ARG A 16 -54.99 2.79 33.96
N ASN A 17 -56.26 2.89 34.31
CA ASN A 17 -56.82 3.97 35.13
C ASN A 17 -56.95 3.60 36.61
N GLU A 18 -56.45 2.42 37.02
CA GLU A 18 -56.50 1.96 38.42
C GLU A 18 -57.93 1.89 39.01
N ILE A 19 -58.90 1.44 38.21
CA ILE A 19 -60.28 1.22 38.67
C ILE A 19 -60.34 -0.10 39.46
N PHE A 20 -60.07 -0.02 40.77
CA PHE A 20 -59.85 -1.20 41.62
C PHE A 20 -61.01 -2.21 41.64
N ASP A 21 -62.27 -1.77 41.73
CA ASP A 21 -63.42 -2.67 41.86
C ASP A 21 -63.61 -3.55 40.60
N GLU A 22 -63.48 -2.95 39.42
CA GLU A 22 -63.58 -3.68 38.15
C GLU A 22 -62.42 -4.66 37.97
N VAL A 23 -61.22 -4.25 38.37
CA VAL A 23 -60.01 -5.07 38.29
C VAL A 23 -60.05 -6.26 39.26
N ASP A 24 -60.49 -6.04 40.50
CA ASP A 24 -60.63 -7.10 41.51
C ASP A 24 -61.71 -8.10 41.11
N LEU A 25 -62.86 -7.62 40.61
CA LEU A 25 -63.93 -8.49 40.11
C LEU A 25 -63.46 -9.33 38.91
N ALA A 26 -62.71 -8.74 37.98
CA ALA A 26 -62.15 -9.47 36.84
C ALA A 26 -61.13 -10.52 37.29
N PHE A 27 -60.31 -10.21 38.29
CA PHE A 27 -59.31 -11.12 38.85
C PHE A 27 -59.93 -12.30 39.59
N VAL A 28 -60.89 -12.05 40.50
CA VAL A 28 -61.60 -13.11 41.25
C VAL A 28 -62.33 -14.09 40.32
N ASN A 29 -62.85 -13.59 39.19
CA ASN A 29 -63.50 -14.41 38.16
C ASN A 29 -62.52 -15.08 37.18
N ALA A 30 -61.21 -15.00 37.40
CA ALA A 30 -60.16 -15.55 36.54
C ALA A 30 -60.37 -15.17 35.05
N ILE A 31 -60.62 -13.88 34.80
CA ILE A 31 -60.77 -13.35 33.44
C ILE A 31 -59.38 -13.19 32.81
N ASN A 32 -59.21 -13.78 31.62
CA ASN A 32 -58.05 -13.58 30.76
C ASN A 32 -58.41 -12.63 29.62
N ILE A 33 -57.61 -11.60 29.45
CA ILE A 33 -57.83 -10.48 28.56
C ILE A 33 -56.99 -10.67 27.29
N LYS A 34 -57.60 -10.57 26.11
CA LYS A 34 -56.86 -10.60 24.85
C LYS A 34 -55.97 -9.36 24.73
N GLN A 35 -54.67 -9.53 24.77
CA GLN A 35 -53.64 -8.49 24.70
C GLN A 35 -52.46 -8.99 23.87
N CYS A 36 -51.95 -8.15 22.95
CA CYS A 36 -50.80 -8.48 22.10
C CYS A 36 -50.91 -9.82 21.36
N GLY A 37 -52.14 -10.20 20.94
CA GLY A 37 -52.39 -11.44 20.21
C GLY A 37 -52.62 -12.69 21.08
N ASN A 38 -52.38 -12.61 22.39
CA ASN A 38 -52.56 -13.71 23.34
C ASN A 38 -53.58 -13.37 24.43
N TYR A 39 -53.96 -14.36 25.25
CA TYR A 39 -54.81 -14.14 26.43
C TYR A 39 -53.94 -14.06 27.67
N TRP A 40 -53.96 -12.91 28.34
CA TRP A 40 -53.18 -12.63 29.54
C TRP A 40 -54.09 -12.54 30.76
N SER A 41 -53.63 -13.03 31.91
CA SER A 41 -54.31 -12.77 33.17
C SER A 41 -54.34 -11.27 33.50
N VAL A 42 -55.23 -10.88 34.41
CA VAL A 42 -55.27 -9.51 34.94
C VAL A 42 -53.92 -9.11 35.55
N LEU A 43 -53.21 -10.04 36.19
CA LEU A 43 -51.88 -9.80 36.77
C LEU A 43 -50.83 -9.53 35.69
N ASN A 44 -50.80 -10.30 34.61
CA ASN A 44 -49.90 -10.08 33.48
C ASN A 44 -50.13 -8.70 32.82
N CYS A 45 -51.41 -8.30 32.66
CA CYS A 45 -51.76 -6.98 32.17
C CYS A 45 -51.34 -5.86 33.14
N ALA A 46 -51.57 -6.03 34.44
CA ALA A 46 -51.14 -5.07 35.45
C ALA A 46 -49.62 -4.91 35.50
N ALA A 47 -48.88 -6.01 35.34
CA ALA A 47 -47.42 -6.01 35.24
C ALA A 47 -46.94 -5.30 33.97
N TYR A 48 -47.59 -5.53 32.82
CA TYR A 48 -47.29 -4.86 31.56
C TYR A 48 -47.44 -3.33 31.64
N TYR A 49 -48.50 -2.85 32.29
CA TYR A 49 -48.75 -1.41 32.46
C TYR A 49 -48.03 -0.79 33.67
N GLY A 50 -47.23 -1.55 34.42
CA GLY A 50 -46.46 -1.05 35.55
C GLY A 50 -47.32 -0.58 36.73
N LYS A 51 -48.53 -1.14 36.90
CA LYS A 51 -49.51 -0.67 37.89
C LYS A 51 -49.25 -1.24 39.27
N VAL A 52 -48.32 -0.63 40.00
CA VAL A 52 -47.89 -1.07 41.34
C VAL A 52 -49.08 -1.26 42.29
N SER A 53 -50.04 -0.32 42.33
CA SER A 53 -51.20 -0.38 43.22
C SER A 53 -52.10 -1.58 42.92
N ILE A 54 -52.35 -1.85 41.63
CA ILE A 54 -53.11 -3.02 41.20
C ILE A 54 -52.34 -4.29 41.54
N VAL A 55 -51.06 -4.41 41.15
CA VAL A 55 -50.28 -5.62 41.43
C VAL A 55 -50.25 -5.90 42.94
N HIS A 56 -50.10 -4.86 43.77
CA HIS A 56 -50.15 -5.00 45.22
C HIS A 56 -51.52 -5.46 45.74
N LEU A 57 -52.63 -4.98 45.15
CA LEU A 57 -53.97 -5.48 45.45
C LEU A 57 -54.11 -6.97 45.12
N LEU A 58 -53.73 -7.37 43.90
CA LEU A 58 -53.88 -8.73 43.40
C LEU A 58 -53.06 -9.73 44.22
N LEU A 59 -51.84 -9.36 44.60
CA LEU A 59 -50.96 -10.21 45.41
C LEU A 59 -51.48 -10.45 46.84
N LYS A 60 -52.43 -9.67 47.37
CA LYS A 60 -53.04 -9.98 48.68
C LYS A 60 -53.81 -11.31 48.66
N ASN A 61 -54.26 -11.74 47.49
CA ASN A 61 -55.02 -12.97 47.27
C ASN A 61 -54.14 -14.04 46.59
N GLU A 62 -52.91 -14.27 47.07
CA GLU A 62 -51.93 -15.21 46.48
C GLU A 62 -52.50 -16.58 46.11
N LYS A 63 -53.51 -17.07 46.85
CA LYS A 63 -54.17 -18.37 46.60
C LYS A 63 -54.85 -18.48 45.23
N LEU A 64 -55.19 -17.35 44.60
CA LEU A 64 -55.80 -17.28 43.28
C LEU A 64 -54.77 -17.20 42.16
N ILE A 65 -53.48 -17.03 42.48
CA ILE A 65 -52.41 -16.84 41.50
C ILE A 65 -51.69 -18.16 41.26
N GLU A 66 -51.73 -18.63 40.02
CA GLU A 66 -50.92 -19.77 39.60
C GLU A 66 -49.43 -19.40 39.58
N LYS A 67 -48.55 -20.32 39.96
CA LYS A 67 -47.10 -20.06 39.99
C LYS A 67 -46.54 -19.65 38.62
N GLU A 68 -47.06 -20.23 37.54
CA GLU A 68 -46.66 -19.89 36.17
C GLU A 68 -47.07 -18.47 35.78
N ASP A 69 -48.24 -18.02 36.24
CA ASP A 69 -48.73 -16.67 36.00
C ASP A 69 -47.87 -15.62 36.71
N LEU A 70 -47.47 -15.91 37.96
CA LEU A 70 -46.55 -15.06 38.72
C LEU A 70 -45.18 -14.92 38.04
N ASN A 71 -44.61 -16.03 37.55
CA ASN A 71 -43.36 -16.02 36.81
C ASN A 71 -43.48 -15.22 35.50
N THR A 72 -44.59 -15.38 34.77
CA THR A 72 -44.87 -14.66 33.52
C THR A 72 -45.01 -13.16 33.77
N SER A 73 -45.73 -12.77 34.82
CA SER A 73 -45.89 -11.37 35.24
C SER A 73 -44.54 -10.74 35.60
N LEU A 74 -43.66 -11.48 36.27
CA LEU A 74 -42.32 -11.00 36.58
C LEU A 74 -41.49 -10.81 35.30
N HIS A 75 -41.49 -11.78 34.39
CA HIS A 75 -40.85 -11.62 33.07
C HIS A 75 -41.36 -10.36 32.35
N ILE A 76 -42.67 -10.14 32.31
CA ILE A 76 -43.29 -8.96 31.68
C ILE A 76 -42.82 -7.66 32.34
N ALA A 77 -42.79 -7.62 33.68
CA ALA A 77 -42.37 -6.44 34.44
C ALA A 77 -40.90 -6.07 34.14
N ILE A 78 -40.00 -7.06 34.06
CA ILE A 78 -38.58 -6.83 33.75
C ILE A 78 -38.40 -6.28 32.32
N GLU A 79 -39.12 -6.85 31.34
CA GLU A 79 -39.04 -6.41 29.94
C GLU A 79 -39.42 -4.95 29.75
N HIS A 80 -40.48 -4.53 30.44
CA HIS A 80 -40.97 -3.16 30.37
C HIS A 80 -40.29 -2.25 31.40
N ARG A 81 -39.24 -2.75 32.08
CA ARG A 81 -38.42 -2.02 33.05
C ARG A 81 -39.22 -1.46 34.23
N HIS A 82 -40.31 -2.13 34.60
CA HIS A 82 -41.13 -1.80 35.77
C HIS A 82 -40.50 -2.39 37.02
N THR A 83 -39.35 -1.83 37.44
CA THR A 83 -38.53 -2.36 38.54
C THR A 83 -39.31 -2.50 39.84
N THR A 84 -40.12 -1.52 40.24
CA THR A 84 -40.95 -1.59 41.46
C THR A 84 -41.94 -2.75 41.42
N VAL A 85 -42.53 -3.03 40.25
CA VAL A 85 -43.42 -4.19 40.07
C VAL A 85 -42.62 -5.48 40.15
N ALA A 86 -41.45 -5.54 39.50
CA ALA A 86 -40.57 -6.72 39.55
C ALA A 86 -40.12 -7.04 40.99
N GLU A 87 -39.71 -6.03 41.76
CA GLU A 87 -39.32 -6.17 43.17
C GLU A 87 -40.48 -6.66 44.06
N LEU A 88 -41.69 -6.15 43.80
CA LEU A 88 -42.89 -6.56 44.52
C LEU A 88 -43.23 -8.03 44.24
N LEU A 89 -43.19 -8.44 42.96
CA LEU A 89 -43.41 -9.83 42.53
C LEU A 89 -42.32 -10.77 43.09
N LEU A 90 -41.05 -10.34 43.14
CA LEU A 90 -39.93 -11.11 43.67
C LEU A 90 -40.09 -11.51 45.16
N LYS A 91 -40.94 -10.81 45.91
CA LYS A 91 -41.25 -11.14 47.31
C LYS A 91 -42.18 -12.35 47.46
N HIS A 92 -42.87 -12.79 46.39
CA HIS A 92 -44.02 -13.70 46.49
C HIS A 92 -43.76 -15.14 45.96
N GLY A 93 -42.58 -15.72 46.22
CA GLY A 93 -42.34 -17.16 45.92
C GLY A 93 -42.15 -17.52 44.44
N VAL A 94 -41.75 -16.55 43.62
CA VAL A 94 -41.38 -16.76 42.21
C VAL A 94 -40.23 -17.75 42.03
N ASN A 95 -40.27 -18.51 40.92
CA ASN A 95 -39.12 -19.28 40.47
C ASN A 95 -38.17 -18.33 39.72
N VAL A 96 -37.08 -17.92 40.38
CA VAL A 96 -36.06 -17.02 39.80
C VAL A 96 -35.34 -17.61 38.57
N ASN A 97 -35.42 -18.93 38.38
CA ASN A 97 -34.87 -19.65 37.23
C ASN A 97 -35.94 -20.01 36.20
N SER A 98 -37.14 -19.43 36.31
CA SER A 98 -38.16 -19.61 35.29
C SER A 98 -37.70 -19.04 33.96
N ILE A 99 -37.86 -19.86 32.92
CA ILE A 99 -37.69 -19.45 31.54
C ILE A 99 -39.06 -18.94 31.08
N ASN A 100 -39.10 -17.85 30.33
CA ASN A 100 -40.37 -17.44 29.72
C ASN A 100 -40.90 -18.58 28.84
N GLY A 101 -42.14 -19.00 29.07
CA GLY A 101 -42.76 -20.02 28.22
C GLY A 101 -42.85 -19.53 26.77
N TYR A 102 -42.86 -20.47 25.82
CA TYR A 102 -43.15 -20.29 24.40
C TYR A 102 -44.59 -19.74 24.19
N ASN A 103 -44.87 -18.54 24.67
CA ASN A 103 -46.21 -17.96 24.69
C ASN A 103 -46.21 -16.62 23.97
N GLY A 104 -45.83 -16.62 22.68
CA GLY A 104 -46.07 -15.54 21.72
C GLY A 104 -45.79 -14.10 22.17
N LEU A 105 -44.96 -13.93 23.21
CA LEU A 105 -44.44 -12.65 23.64
C LEU A 105 -43.44 -12.22 22.57
N LEU A 106 -43.90 -11.39 21.62
CA LEU A 106 -43.07 -10.56 20.74
C LEU A 106 -41.75 -11.21 20.31
N ASN A 107 -41.78 -12.24 19.44
CA ASN A 107 -40.57 -12.83 18.81
C ASN A 107 -39.37 -13.11 19.76
N ASN A 108 -39.59 -13.30 21.06
CA ASN A 108 -38.50 -13.40 22.02
C ASN A 108 -38.19 -14.86 22.32
N PHE A 109 -36.92 -15.19 22.18
CA PHE A 109 -36.35 -16.49 22.51
C PHE A 109 -36.51 -16.80 24.01
N PRO A 110 -36.61 -18.08 24.39
CA PRO A 110 -36.53 -18.57 25.77
C PRO A 110 -35.33 -17.99 26.52
N GLN A 111 -35.61 -17.24 27.59
CA GLN A 111 -34.65 -16.54 28.44
C GLN A 111 -35.05 -16.65 29.91
N THR A 112 -34.05 -16.69 30.80
CA THR A 112 -34.30 -16.59 32.25
C THR A 112 -34.54 -15.15 32.68
N LEU A 113 -35.13 -14.96 33.86
CA LEU A 113 -35.29 -13.64 34.48
C LEU A 113 -33.95 -12.89 34.58
N LEU A 114 -32.86 -13.61 34.83
CA LEU A 114 -31.52 -13.04 34.91
C LEU A 114 -31.03 -12.53 33.56
N HIS A 115 -31.21 -13.27 32.46
CA HIS A 115 -30.89 -12.78 31.11
C HIS A 115 -31.64 -11.49 30.79
N ARG A 116 -32.93 -11.43 31.11
CA ARG A 116 -33.78 -10.26 30.81
C ARG A 116 -33.41 -9.05 31.67
N ALA A 117 -33.07 -9.26 32.94
CA ALA A 117 -32.58 -8.19 33.82
C ALA A 117 -31.24 -7.63 33.32
N VAL A 118 -30.32 -8.51 32.93
CA VAL A 118 -29.02 -8.15 32.36
C VAL A 118 -29.18 -7.40 31.03
N GLY A 119 -29.95 -7.94 30.08
CA GLY A 119 -30.16 -7.32 28.76
C GLY A 119 -30.80 -5.93 28.83
N ASN A 120 -31.61 -5.68 29.86
CA ASN A 120 -32.20 -4.36 30.14
C ASN A 120 -31.33 -3.44 31.00
N ASN A 121 -30.11 -3.85 31.34
CA ASN A 121 -29.17 -3.13 32.20
C ASN A 121 -29.74 -2.80 33.59
N LEU A 122 -30.48 -3.73 34.20
CA LEU A 122 -31.11 -3.55 35.51
C LEU A 122 -30.19 -4.05 36.62
N LYS A 123 -29.22 -3.22 37.02
CA LYS A 123 -28.15 -3.56 37.99
C LYS A 123 -28.69 -4.05 39.33
N GLU A 124 -29.54 -3.27 40.00
CA GLU A 124 -30.06 -3.60 41.33
C GLU A 124 -30.90 -4.88 41.30
N LEU A 125 -31.70 -5.04 40.24
CA LEU A 125 -32.52 -6.22 40.06
C LEU A 125 -31.68 -7.47 39.79
N THR A 126 -30.61 -7.33 39.00
CA THR A 126 -29.63 -8.41 38.76
C THR A 126 -29.03 -8.90 40.07
N LEU A 127 -28.60 -7.98 40.93
CA LEU A 127 -28.08 -8.31 42.26
C LEU A 127 -29.13 -9.01 43.14
N GLN A 128 -30.37 -8.52 43.14
CA GLN A 128 -31.46 -9.14 43.90
C GLN A 128 -31.79 -10.57 43.40
N LEU A 129 -31.79 -10.78 42.08
CA LEU A 129 -32.02 -12.10 41.48
C LEU A 129 -30.91 -13.08 41.88
N LEU A 130 -29.64 -12.66 41.82
CA LEU A 130 -28.50 -13.48 42.25
C LEU A 130 -28.57 -13.82 43.75
N ASN A 131 -28.90 -12.85 44.60
CA ASN A 131 -29.09 -13.06 46.05
C ASN A 131 -30.22 -14.05 46.38
N LYS A 132 -31.21 -14.18 45.50
CA LYS A 132 -32.31 -15.16 45.59
C LYS A 132 -31.99 -16.50 44.95
N GLY A 133 -30.76 -16.72 44.48
CA GLY A 133 -30.33 -17.99 43.90
C GLY A 133 -30.66 -18.14 42.40
N ALA A 134 -30.76 -17.03 41.65
CA ALA A 134 -30.79 -17.11 40.20
C ALA A 134 -29.52 -17.78 39.67
N ASN A 135 -29.68 -18.78 38.82
CA ASN A 135 -28.62 -19.53 38.22
C ASN A 135 -28.05 -18.74 37.03
N LYS A 136 -26.84 -18.23 37.23
CA LYS A 136 -26.05 -17.45 36.29
C LYS A 136 -25.36 -18.26 35.18
N GLU A 137 -25.49 -19.59 35.21
CA GLU A 137 -24.92 -20.50 34.20
C GLU A 137 -25.96 -21.05 33.21
N ILE A 138 -27.25 -20.69 33.39
CA ILE A 138 -28.26 -21.08 32.42
C ILE A 138 -27.93 -20.40 31.09
N ARG A 139 -28.01 -21.17 30.01
CA ARG A 139 -27.88 -20.68 28.64
C ARG A 139 -29.26 -20.39 28.08
N ASP A 140 -29.39 -19.28 27.37
CA ASP A 140 -30.56 -19.03 26.53
C ASP A 140 -30.55 -19.93 25.28
N ASP A 141 -31.57 -19.79 24.42
CA ASP A 141 -31.69 -20.57 23.18
C ASP A 141 -30.55 -20.36 22.18
N SER A 142 -29.80 -19.26 22.30
CA SER A 142 -28.58 -19.02 21.51
C SER A 142 -27.33 -19.65 22.12
N GLY A 143 -27.48 -20.33 23.27
CA GLY A 143 -26.38 -20.98 23.99
C GLY A 143 -25.56 -20.02 24.85
N VAL A 144 -26.06 -18.81 25.09
CA VAL A 144 -25.36 -17.67 25.72
C VAL A 144 -25.76 -17.56 27.20
N THR A 145 -24.80 -17.29 28.09
CA THR A 145 -25.08 -17.05 29.52
C THR A 145 -25.32 -15.56 29.80
N PRO A 146 -25.93 -15.18 30.95
CA PRO A 146 -26.10 -13.77 31.32
C PRO A 146 -24.78 -12.99 31.35
N LEU A 147 -23.67 -13.62 31.71
CA LEU A 147 -22.35 -12.96 31.71
C LEU A 147 -21.91 -12.59 30.29
N VAL A 148 -22.11 -13.48 29.31
CA VAL A 148 -21.83 -13.18 27.90
C VAL A 148 -22.73 -12.05 27.41
N THR A 149 -24.02 -12.04 27.78
CA THR A 149 -24.95 -10.94 27.45
C THR A 149 -24.46 -9.61 28.03
N ALA A 150 -24.00 -9.59 29.29
CA ALA A 150 -23.51 -8.37 29.94
C ALA A 150 -22.26 -7.81 29.25
N VAL A 151 -21.33 -8.67 28.84
CA VAL A 151 -20.12 -8.26 28.10
C VAL A 151 -20.47 -7.80 26.69
N HIS A 152 -21.35 -8.52 25.99
CA HIS A 152 -21.79 -8.18 24.63
C HIS A 152 -22.42 -6.78 24.56
N PHE A 153 -23.19 -6.38 25.58
CA PHE A 153 -23.78 -5.05 25.66
C PHE A 153 -22.92 -4.01 26.41
N ASP A 154 -21.69 -4.36 26.77
CA ASP A 154 -20.73 -3.47 27.45
C ASP A 154 -21.23 -2.93 28.82
N TYR A 155 -21.95 -3.77 29.58
CA TYR A 155 -22.48 -3.41 30.90
C TYR A 155 -21.48 -3.75 32.01
N LYS A 156 -20.39 -2.99 32.11
CA LYS A 156 -19.28 -3.22 33.05
C LYS A 156 -19.72 -3.50 34.49
N ASP A 157 -20.64 -2.69 35.03
CA ASP A 157 -21.14 -2.86 36.40
C ASP A 157 -21.84 -4.21 36.63
N ILE A 158 -22.53 -4.71 35.61
CA ILE A 158 -23.20 -6.01 35.66
C ILE A 158 -22.19 -7.15 35.48
N VAL A 159 -21.19 -6.94 34.63
CA VAL A 159 -20.06 -7.89 34.47
C VAL A 159 -19.34 -8.08 35.80
N ASP A 160 -19.02 -7.00 36.52
CA ASP A 160 -18.45 -7.06 37.87
C ASP A 160 -19.34 -7.89 38.80
N ILE A 161 -20.64 -7.56 38.89
CA ILE A 161 -21.59 -8.27 39.77
C ILE A 161 -21.64 -9.77 39.47
N LEU A 162 -21.68 -10.15 38.19
CA LEU A 162 -21.76 -11.56 37.79
C LEU A 162 -20.47 -12.31 38.10
N ILE A 163 -19.31 -11.69 37.88
CA ILE A 163 -18.00 -12.29 38.19
C ILE A 163 -17.80 -12.39 39.71
N GLU A 164 -18.15 -11.37 40.48
CA GLU A 164 -18.14 -11.43 41.95
C GLU A 164 -19.08 -12.51 42.50
N ALA A 165 -20.21 -12.76 41.83
CA ALA A 165 -21.11 -13.86 42.15
C ALA A 165 -20.57 -15.25 41.73
N GLY A 166 -19.38 -15.31 41.11
CA GLY A 166 -18.68 -16.52 40.69
C GLY A 166 -19.18 -17.11 39.37
N ALA A 167 -19.58 -16.28 38.40
CA ALA A 167 -20.01 -16.73 37.09
C ALA A 167 -18.84 -17.36 36.31
N ASP A 168 -19.11 -18.41 35.54
CA ASP A 168 -18.08 -19.06 34.71
C ASP A 168 -17.58 -18.10 33.63
N THR A 169 -16.30 -17.75 33.70
CA THR A 169 -15.64 -16.86 32.74
C THR A 169 -15.02 -17.58 31.54
N SER A 170 -15.05 -18.93 31.54
CA SER A 170 -14.56 -19.77 30.45
C SER A 170 -15.57 -19.97 29.31
N VAL A 171 -16.76 -19.38 29.45
CA VAL A 171 -17.87 -19.44 28.48
C VAL A 171 -17.49 -18.88 27.13
N LYS A 172 -18.11 -19.46 26.09
CA LYS A 172 -17.95 -19.06 24.69
C LYS A 172 -19.31 -18.96 24.02
N ASN A 173 -19.45 -18.03 23.09
CA ASN A 173 -20.63 -17.94 22.23
C ASN A 173 -20.55 -18.93 21.05
N TYR A 174 -21.50 -18.85 20.12
CA TYR A 174 -21.57 -19.72 18.94
C TYR A 174 -20.42 -19.50 17.93
N PHE A 175 -19.77 -18.33 17.96
CA PHE A 175 -18.56 -18.03 17.19
C PHE A 175 -17.26 -18.47 17.88
N ARG A 176 -17.36 -19.25 18.97
CA ARG A 176 -16.24 -19.62 19.85
C ARG A 176 -15.54 -18.43 20.51
N GLU A 177 -16.11 -17.23 20.42
CA GLU A 177 -15.56 -16.03 21.06
C GLU A 177 -15.67 -16.16 22.58
N THR A 178 -14.57 -15.87 23.27
CA THR A 178 -14.54 -15.73 24.73
C THR A 178 -15.10 -14.36 25.14
N LEU A 179 -15.33 -14.17 26.45
CA LEU A 179 -15.68 -12.84 26.99
C LEU A 179 -14.66 -11.77 26.58
N LEU A 180 -13.37 -12.12 26.48
CA LEU A 180 -12.33 -11.16 26.12
C LEU A 180 -12.45 -10.72 24.65
N HIS A 181 -12.78 -11.63 23.73
CA HIS A 181 -13.05 -11.26 22.32
C HIS A 181 -14.17 -10.23 22.23
N LEU A 182 -15.29 -10.49 22.91
CA LEU A 182 -16.44 -9.58 22.91
C LEU A 182 -16.11 -8.21 23.50
N ALA A 183 -15.37 -8.17 24.61
CA ALA A 183 -14.90 -6.94 25.22
C ALA A 183 -13.98 -6.15 24.27
N VAL A 184 -13.05 -6.82 23.58
CA VAL A 184 -12.16 -6.20 22.59
C VAL A 184 -12.94 -5.68 21.38
N ARG A 185 -13.90 -6.45 20.83
CA ARG A 185 -14.74 -6.00 19.70
C ARG A 185 -15.60 -4.79 20.04
N ASN A 186 -16.00 -4.65 21.30
CA ASN A 186 -16.67 -3.46 21.82
C ASN A 186 -15.72 -2.29 22.13
N ASN A 187 -14.39 -2.48 21.97
CA ASN A 187 -13.36 -1.55 22.41
C ASN A 187 -13.49 -1.16 23.90
N SER A 188 -13.94 -2.11 24.73
CA SER A 188 -14.18 -1.89 26.16
C SER A 188 -12.92 -2.15 26.96
N LYS A 189 -12.18 -1.07 27.25
CA LYS A 189 -10.93 -1.12 28.02
C LYS A 189 -11.18 -1.65 29.43
N GLU A 190 -12.20 -1.13 30.10
CA GLU A 190 -12.52 -1.44 31.48
C GLU A 190 -12.91 -2.91 31.64
N ILE A 191 -13.76 -3.45 30.75
CA ILE A 191 -14.13 -4.86 30.78
C ILE A 191 -12.92 -5.74 30.40
N SER A 192 -12.12 -5.34 29.41
CA SER A 192 -10.92 -6.10 29.04
C SER A 192 -9.96 -6.23 30.23
N LEU A 193 -9.69 -5.13 30.95
CA LEU A 193 -8.85 -5.13 32.15
C LEU A 193 -9.44 -6.00 33.26
N LEU A 194 -10.75 -5.89 33.50
CA LEU A 194 -11.48 -6.69 34.49
C LEU A 194 -11.34 -8.19 34.20
N LEU A 195 -11.60 -8.60 32.96
CA LEU A 195 -11.55 -10.01 32.55
C LEU A 195 -10.12 -10.58 32.65
N VAL A 196 -9.13 -9.82 32.22
CA VAL A 196 -7.70 -10.17 32.35
C VAL A 196 -7.31 -10.36 33.81
N ASN A 197 -7.69 -9.43 34.69
CA ASN A 197 -7.40 -9.52 36.13
C ASN A 197 -8.09 -10.71 36.81
N ASN A 198 -9.20 -11.20 36.25
CA ASN A 198 -9.90 -12.41 36.71
C ASN A 198 -9.40 -13.70 36.04
N GLY A 199 -8.29 -13.65 35.30
CA GLY A 199 -7.64 -14.83 34.77
C GLY A 199 -8.35 -15.46 33.57
N VAL A 200 -9.17 -14.71 32.83
CA VAL A 200 -9.73 -15.18 31.56
C VAL A 200 -8.60 -15.52 30.60
N ASN A 201 -8.69 -16.67 29.94
CA ASN A 201 -7.68 -17.07 28.96
C ASN A 201 -7.68 -16.10 27.77
N LYS A 202 -6.60 -15.33 27.67
CA LYS A 202 -6.38 -14.26 26.71
C LYS A 202 -5.82 -14.71 25.36
N ASP A 203 -5.39 -15.97 25.26
CA ASP A 203 -4.75 -16.54 24.07
C ASP A 203 -5.68 -17.57 23.39
N MET A 204 -6.96 -17.60 23.77
CA MET A 204 -7.95 -18.42 23.07
C MET A 204 -8.21 -17.86 21.67
N GLU A 205 -8.37 -18.76 20.71
CA GLU A 205 -8.81 -18.43 19.35
C GLU A 205 -10.33 -18.60 19.19
N ASP A 206 -10.94 -17.68 18.44
CA ASP A 206 -12.32 -17.77 17.97
C ASP A 206 -12.47 -18.76 16.78
N LEU A 207 -13.56 -18.69 16.02
CA LEU A 207 -13.77 -19.57 14.85
C LEU A 207 -12.86 -19.22 13.67
N ASP A 208 -12.42 -17.97 13.57
CA ASP A 208 -11.56 -17.47 12.49
C ASP A 208 -10.07 -17.60 12.86
N GLY A 209 -9.75 -18.29 13.96
CA GLY A 209 -8.38 -18.45 14.45
C GLY A 209 -7.82 -17.19 15.12
N LEU A 210 -8.64 -16.15 15.34
CA LEU A 210 -8.17 -14.88 15.87
C LEU A 210 -8.16 -14.91 17.40
N THR A 211 -7.10 -14.36 17.99
CA THR A 211 -7.04 -14.09 19.44
C THR A 211 -7.53 -12.67 19.74
N PRO A 212 -7.91 -12.37 21.00
CA PRO A 212 -8.23 -11.00 21.42
C PRO A 212 -7.11 -10.00 21.11
N LEU A 213 -5.84 -10.41 21.19
CA LEU A 213 -4.71 -9.56 20.85
C LEU A 213 -4.66 -9.22 19.35
N LEU A 214 -4.88 -10.20 18.47
CA LEU A 214 -4.93 -9.96 17.02
C LEU A 214 -6.06 -8.98 16.67
N ILE A 215 -7.27 -9.18 17.21
CA ILE A 215 -8.41 -8.28 16.98
C ILE A 215 -8.12 -6.85 17.48
N ALA A 216 -7.51 -6.71 18.66
CA ALA A 216 -7.16 -5.42 19.23
C ALA A 216 -6.11 -4.68 18.37
N VAL A 217 -5.12 -5.40 17.84
CA VAL A 217 -4.08 -4.82 16.98
C VAL A 217 -4.62 -4.46 15.60
N GLU A 218 -5.42 -5.34 14.98
CA GLU A 218 -6.09 -5.09 13.71
C GLU A 218 -6.97 -3.83 13.79
N SER A 219 -7.72 -3.69 14.89
CA SER A 219 -8.58 -2.52 15.16
C SER A 219 -7.82 -1.30 15.70
N ASN A 220 -6.50 -1.42 15.90
CA ASN A 220 -5.61 -0.39 16.43
C ASN A 220 -6.02 0.16 17.83
N TYR A 221 -6.57 -0.69 18.69
CA TYR A 221 -6.99 -0.38 20.07
C TYR A 221 -5.82 -0.44 21.04
N LYS A 222 -4.94 0.57 20.98
CA LYS A 222 -3.67 0.60 21.74
C LYS A 222 -3.84 0.32 23.23
N ASP A 223 -4.80 0.96 23.89
CA ASP A 223 -5.02 0.78 25.33
C ASP A 223 -5.35 -0.67 25.71
N ILE A 224 -6.06 -1.40 24.85
CA ILE A 224 -6.38 -2.81 25.04
C ILE A 224 -5.17 -3.69 24.73
N VAL A 225 -4.42 -3.36 23.69
CA VAL A 225 -3.16 -4.05 23.38
C VAL A 225 -2.16 -3.92 24.54
N ASP A 226 -2.02 -2.74 25.14
CA ASP A 226 -1.21 -2.52 26.35
C ASP A 226 -1.66 -3.48 27.47
N ILE A 227 -2.97 -3.56 27.77
CA ILE A 227 -3.51 -4.47 28.80
C ILE A 227 -3.18 -5.94 28.50
N LEU A 228 -3.40 -6.39 27.26
CA LEU A 228 -3.19 -7.79 26.88
C LEU A 228 -1.71 -8.17 26.91
N ILE A 229 -0.83 -7.29 26.44
CA ILE A 229 0.61 -7.51 26.46
C ILE A 229 1.17 -7.51 27.88
N GLU A 230 0.74 -6.57 28.73
CA GLU A 230 1.14 -6.54 30.15
C GLU A 230 0.71 -7.80 30.90
N ALA A 231 -0.40 -8.41 30.49
CA ALA A 231 -0.88 -9.69 31.00
C ALA A 231 -0.13 -10.91 30.41
N GLY A 232 0.79 -10.69 29.47
CA GLY A 232 1.61 -11.71 28.81
C GLY A 232 0.90 -12.45 27.69
N ALA A 233 0.07 -11.77 26.90
CA ALA A 233 -0.59 -12.36 25.72
C ALA A 233 0.45 -12.79 24.69
N ASP A 234 0.20 -13.92 24.02
CA ASP A 234 1.10 -14.48 23.04
C ASP A 234 1.07 -13.65 21.75
N THR A 235 2.18 -12.94 21.49
CA THR A 235 2.36 -12.11 20.28
C THR A 235 2.72 -12.92 19.03
N SER A 236 2.93 -14.24 19.15
CA SER A 236 3.35 -15.12 18.06
C SER A 236 2.18 -15.76 17.29
N VAL A 237 0.95 -15.67 17.81
CA VAL A 237 -0.24 -16.15 17.10
C VAL A 237 -0.45 -15.35 15.82
N THR A 238 -0.91 -16.04 14.79
CA THR A 238 -1.09 -15.48 13.44
C THR A 238 -2.52 -15.58 12.97
N ASP A 239 -2.91 -14.69 12.06
CA ASP A 239 -4.14 -14.82 11.27
C ASP A 239 -4.00 -15.83 10.12
N ASP A 240 -5.03 -15.91 9.26
CA ASP A 240 -5.08 -16.77 8.07
C ASP A 240 -3.98 -16.49 7.02
N PHE A 241 -3.33 -15.32 7.06
CA PHE A 241 -2.22 -14.96 6.17
C PHE A 241 -0.85 -15.21 6.82
N HIS A 242 -0.84 -15.85 7.98
CA HIS A 242 0.32 -15.99 8.86
C HIS A 242 0.90 -14.63 9.32
N ASP A 243 0.08 -13.57 9.33
CA ASP A 243 0.47 -12.28 9.88
C ASP A 243 0.31 -12.31 11.41
N THR A 244 1.41 -12.08 12.14
CA THR A 244 1.39 -11.87 13.59
C THR A 244 0.87 -10.47 13.95
N SER A 245 0.66 -10.21 15.25
CA SER A 245 0.39 -8.84 15.75
C SER A 245 1.38 -7.80 15.23
N LEU A 246 2.68 -8.13 15.11
CA LEU A 246 3.66 -7.18 14.59
C LEU A 246 3.46 -6.89 13.09
N HIS A 247 3.11 -7.88 12.29
CA HIS A 247 2.76 -7.67 10.88
C HIS A 247 1.55 -6.75 10.73
N LEU A 248 0.46 -7.03 11.47
CA LEU A 248 -0.77 -6.24 11.44
C LEU A 248 -0.54 -4.79 11.88
N ALA A 249 0.24 -4.57 12.95
CA ALA A 249 0.62 -3.23 13.40
C ALA A 249 1.38 -2.44 12.32
N VAL A 250 2.28 -3.10 11.59
CA VAL A 250 3.01 -2.50 10.47
C VAL A 250 2.09 -2.22 9.28
N ARG A 251 1.17 -3.12 8.92
CA ARG A 251 0.18 -2.91 7.84
C ARG A 251 -0.73 -1.71 8.14
N ASN A 252 -1.10 -1.53 9.41
CA ASN A 252 -1.85 -0.37 9.89
C ASN A 252 -1.03 0.93 9.92
N ASN A 253 0.26 0.88 9.57
CA ASN A 253 1.21 1.99 9.69
C ASN A 253 1.21 2.61 11.11
N SER A 254 0.96 1.78 12.14
CA SER A 254 0.83 2.22 13.53
C SER A 254 2.20 2.18 14.21
N LYS A 255 2.89 3.33 14.20
CA LYS A 255 4.24 3.49 14.76
C LYS A 255 4.27 3.13 16.25
N GLU A 256 3.31 3.63 17.01
CA GLU A 256 3.22 3.44 18.45
C GLU A 256 2.96 1.97 18.79
N MET A 257 2.08 1.30 18.04
CA MET A 257 1.78 -0.13 18.23
C MET A 257 2.97 -1.01 17.86
N THR A 258 3.64 -0.70 16.75
CA THR A 258 4.87 -1.39 16.33
C THR A 258 5.93 -1.30 17.43
N LEU A 259 6.16 -0.10 17.97
CA LEU A 259 7.13 0.12 19.04
C LEU A 259 6.76 -0.64 20.31
N LEU A 260 5.48 -0.66 20.68
CA LEU A 260 4.97 -1.39 21.83
C LEU A 260 5.23 -2.90 21.71
N LEU A 261 4.87 -3.51 20.58
CA LEU A 261 5.04 -4.93 20.32
C LEU A 261 6.52 -5.34 20.34
N ILE A 262 7.40 -4.56 19.68
CA ILE A 262 8.85 -4.81 19.67
C ILE A 262 9.44 -4.74 21.09
N LYS A 263 9.05 -3.72 21.88
CA LYS A 263 9.53 -3.58 23.26
C LYS A 263 9.14 -4.75 24.16
N ASN A 264 8.04 -5.42 23.84
CA ASN A 264 7.55 -6.60 24.56
C ASN A 264 7.96 -7.92 23.90
N GLY A 265 8.97 -7.91 23.03
CA GLY A 265 9.61 -9.12 22.54
C GLY A 265 8.93 -9.79 21.35
N ALA A 266 7.99 -9.12 20.66
CA ALA A 266 7.45 -9.63 19.41
C ALA A 266 8.56 -9.93 18.40
N ASP A 267 8.50 -11.09 17.76
CA ASP A 267 9.50 -11.51 16.78
C ASP A 267 9.43 -10.64 15.53
N LYS A 268 10.53 -9.93 15.24
CA LYS A 268 10.67 -9.06 14.07
C LYS A 268 11.19 -9.78 12.83
N GLU A 269 11.57 -11.05 12.96
CA GLU A 269 12.10 -11.90 11.87
C GLU A 269 11.08 -12.92 11.36
N ILE A 270 9.91 -13.02 12.02
CA ILE A 270 8.84 -13.91 11.58
C ILE A 270 8.36 -13.53 10.17
N ARG A 271 7.96 -14.55 9.41
CA ARG A 271 7.55 -14.43 8.01
C ARG A 271 6.12 -14.89 7.85
N ASN A 272 5.33 -14.09 7.13
CA ASN A 272 3.98 -14.46 6.73
C ASN A 272 3.96 -15.37 5.49
N ASP A 273 2.78 -15.65 4.93
CA ASP A 273 2.62 -16.52 3.75
C ASP A 273 3.33 -16.02 2.49
N SER A 274 3.55 -14.71 2.38
CA SER A 274 4.33 -14.11 1.28
C SER A 274 5.85 -14.14 1.54
N GLY A 275 6.28 -14.74 2.65
CA GLY A 275 7.65 -14.72 3.13
C GLY A 275 8.08 -13.35 3.66
N GLU A 276 7.15 -12.39 3.77
CA GLU A 276 7.46 -11.02 4.18
C GLU A 276 7.70 -10.98 5.68
N THR A 277 8.80 -10.36 6.12
CA THR A 277 8.96 -9.94 7.51
C THR A 277 8.30 -8.58 7.72
N PRO A 278 8.05 -8.14 8.98
CA PRO A 278 7.55 -6.79 9.26
C PRO A 278 8.38 -5.68 8.59
N LEU A 279 9.71 -5.85 8.49
CA LEU A 279 10.58 -4.90 7.80
C LEU A 279 10.28 -4.84 6.29
N LEU A 280 10.06 -5.99 5.64
CA LEU A 280 9.76 -6.03 4.21
C LEU A 280 8.42 -5.34 3.91
N ILE A 281 7.39 -5.56 4.73
CA ILE A 281 6.10 -4.86 4.62
C ILE A 281 6.29 -3.34 4.77
N ALA A 282 7.01 -2.90 5.79
CA ALA A 282 7.25 -1.48 6.04
C ALA A 282 7.99 -0.80 4.88
N VAL A 283 8.98 -1.47 4.29
CA VAL A 283 9.74 -0.93 3.16
C VAL A 283 8.90 -0.89 1.88
N LYS A 284 8.17 -1.97 1.58
CA LYS A 284 7.28 -2.06 0.41
C LYS A 284 6.24 -0.95 0.38
N ASN A 285 5.69 -0.60 1.55
CA ASN A 285 4.69 0.45 1.72
C ASN A 285 5.28 1.83 2.03
N ASN A 286 6.61 1.97 2.06
CA ASN A 286 7.31 3.22 2.33
C ASN A 286 7.00 3.85 3.71
N TYR A 287 6.78 3.03 4.74
CA TYR A 287 6.54 3.48 6.11
C TYR A 287 7.85 3.83 6.83
N LYS A 288 8.47 4.93 6.42
CA LYS A 288 9.81 5.35 6.86
C LYS A 288 10.02 5.32 8.38
N ASN A 289 9.03 5.75 9.17
CA ASN A 289 9.13 5.76 10.64
C ASN A 289 9.21 4.35 11.20
N ILE A 290 8.42 3.42 10.66
CA ILE A 290 8.41 2.02 11.06
C ILE A 290 9.68 1.32 10.60
N VAL A 291 10.15 1.60 9.38
CA VAL A 291 11.46 1.13 8.91
C VAL A 291 12.55 1.54 9.91
N ASN A 292 12.59 2.80 10.32
CA ASN A 292 13.57 3.28 11.29
C ASN A 292 13.49 2.51 12.62
N ILE A 293 12.28 2.29 13.15
CA ILE A 293 12.08 1.52 14.39
C ILE A 293 12.60 0.09 14.24
N LEU A 294 12.27 -0.60 13.14
CA LEU A 294 12.68 -1.99 12.93
C LEU A 294 14.19 -2.12 12.73
N VAL A 295 14.81 -1.18 12.01
CA VAL A 295 16.28 -1.14 11.84
C VAL A 295 16.98 -0.84 13.17
N GLU A 296 16.49 0.12 13.96
CA GLU A 296 17.03 0.41 15.30
C GLU A 296 16.85 -0.77 16.26
N ALA A 297 15.78 -1.56 16.10
CA ALA A 297 15.56 -2.80 16.84
C ALA A 297 16.42 -3.98 16.35
N GLY A 298 17.28 -3.77 15.35
CA GLY A 298 18.20 -4.76 14.80
C GLY A 298 17.55 -5.80 13.89
N ALA A 299 16.51 -5.44 13.15
CA ALA A 299 15.89 -6.33 12.15
C ALA A 299 16.92 -6.75 11.08
N ASN A 300 16.84 -7.99 10.61
CA ASN A 300 17.72 -8.49 9.57
C ASN A 300 17.39 -7.85 8.21
N LEU A 301 18.22 -6.89 7.78
CA LEU A 301 18.03 -6.20 6.49
C LEU A 301 18.20 -7.11 5.27
N ASN A 302 18.79 -8.29 5.48
CA ASN A 302 19.05 -9.31 4.48
C ASN A 302 18.01 -10.43 4.46
N ALA A 303 16.93 -10.33 5.26
CA ALA A 303 15.77 -11.20 5.15
C ALA A 303 15.15 -11.13 3.74
N ARG A 304 14.54 -12.23 3.30
CA ARG A 304 14.08 -12.44 1.93
C ARG A 304 12.62 -12.88 1.91
N ASP A 305 11.81 -12.22 1.08
CA ASP A 305 10.44 -12.69 0.75
C ASP A 305 10.47 -13.95 -0.12
N ASN A 306 9.30 -14.47 -0.52
CA ASN A 306 9.20 -15.65 -1.38
C ASN A 306 9.75 -15.44 -2.81
N ASN A 307 9.88 -14.19 -3.26
CA ASN A 307 10.57 -13.82 -4.50
C ASN A 307 12.05 -13.55 -4.26
N GLU A 308 12.54 -13.88 -3.07
CA GLU A 308 13.90 -13.69 -2.62
C GLU A 308 14.35 -12.20 -2.59
N ASN A 309 13.41 -11.26 -2.59
CA ASN A 309 13.70 -9.84 -2.46
C ASN A 309 14.05 -9.49 -1.01
N THR A 310 15.08 -8.69 -0.85
CA THR A 310 15.43 -8.06 0.44
C THR A 310 14.76 -6.70 0.59
N ALA A 311 14.86 -6.10 1.79
CA ALA A 311 14.45 -4.73 2.03
C ALA A 311 15.06 -3.76 1.01
N LEU A 312 16.35 -3.94 0.67
CA LEU A 312 17.02 -3.07 -0.29
C LEU A 312 16.46 -3.25 -1.72
N HIS A 313 16.07 -4.45 -2.14
CA HIS A 313 15.39 -4.66 -3.42
C HIS A 313 14.07 -3.87 -3.47
N LEU A 314 13.21 -4.06 -2.47
CA LEU A 314 11.90 -3.40 -2.41
C LEU A 314 12.01 -1.87 -2.34
N ALA A 315 12.98 -1.34 -1.58
CA ALA A 315 13.26 0.10 -1.52
C ALA A 315 13.73 0.66 -2.88
N CYS A 316 14.49 -0.14 -3.64
CA CYS A 316 14.95 0.23 -4.97
C CYS A 316 13.84 0.17 -6.02
N GLN A 317 12.90 -0.78 -5.92
CA GLN A 317 11.73 -0.86 -6.80
C GLN A 317 10.79 0.34 -6.60
N THR A 318 10.55 0.73 -5.34
CA THR A 318 9.69 1.88 -5.00
C THR A 318 10.36 3.24 -5.24
N GLY A 319 11.69 3.28 -5.40
CA GLY A 319 12.44 4.52 -5.62
C GLY A 319 12.60 5.38 -4.38
N CYS A 320 12.31 4.86 -3.18
CA CYS A 320 12.43 5.64 -1.95
C CYS A 320 13.88 5.85 -1.54
N LEU A 321 14.48 6.95 -2.02
CA LEU A 321 15.85 7.34 -1.72
C LEU A 321 16.14 7.42 -0.21
N SER A 322 15.17 7.86 0.60
CA SER A 322 15.38 7.99 2.04
C SER A 322 15.50 6.64 2.74
N THR A 323 14.70 5.66 2.33
CA THR A 323 14.77 4.28 2.84
C THR A 323 16.05 3.61 2.36
N VAL A 324 16.45 3.78 1.10
CA VAL A 324 17.73 3.25 0.59
C VAL A 324 18.91 3.83 1.36
N LYS A 325 18.92 5.14 1.66
CA LYS A 325 19.97 5.77 2.48
C LYS A 325 20.08 5.17 3.87
N LEU A 326 18.92 4.89 4.49
CA LEU A 326 18.85 4.30 5.83
C LEU A 326 19.38 2.86 5.81
N LEU A 327 18.94 2.04 4.86
CA LEU A 327 19.37 0.64 4.73
C LEU A 327 20.86 0.49 4.39
N LEU A 328 21.44 1.46 3.66
CA LEU A 328 22.87 1.48 3.29
C LEU A 328 23.74 2.30 4.25
N TYR A 329 23.23 2.68 5.42
CA TYR A 329 24.07 3.31 6.44
C TYR A 329 25.11 2.30 6.96
N ALA A 330 26.29 2.76 7.34
CA ALA A 330 27.46 1.89 7.57
C ALA A 330 27.21 0.75 8.57
N ASP A 331 26.43 1.02 9.62
CA ASP A 331 26.12 0.04 10.67
C ASP A 331 24.85 -0.77 10.40
N ALA A 332 24.12 -0.49 9.31
CA ALA A 332 22.84 -1.12 9.01
C ALA A 332 23.01 -2.57 8.47
N GLY A 333 24.10 -2.85 7.74
CA GLY A 333 24.45 -4.21 7.33
C GLY A 333 23.69 -4.79 6.12
N ALA A 334 22.96 -3.98 5.35
CA ALA A 334 22.30 -4.47 4.12
C ALA A 334 23.33 -4.81 3.03
N ASN A 335 23.22 -6.00 2.44
CA ASN A 335 24.08 -6.42 1.33
C ASN A 335 23.60 -5.79 0.01
N ILE A 336 24.41 -4.86 -0.51
CA ILE A 336 24.11 -4.08 -1.72
C ILE A 336 24.04 -4.90 -3.01
N ASN A 337 24.65 -6.09 -3.03
CA ASN A 337 24.83 -6.93 -4.21
C ASN A 337 24.07 -8.26 -4.16
N MET A 338 23.22 -8.46 -3.15
CA MET A 338 22.45 -9.70 -3.04
C MET A 338 21.51 -9.84 -4.24
N GLN A 339 21.42 -11.03 -4.82
CA GLN A 339 20.52 -11.30 -5.94
C GLN A 339 19.20 -11.87 -5.43
N ASN A 340 18.06 -11.51 -6.02
CA ASN A 340 16.75 -12.13 -5.76
C ASN A 340 16.54 -13.40 -6.61
N ALA A 341 15.32 -13.94 -6.66
CA ALA A 341 15.02 -15.21 -7.33
C ALA A 341 15.26 -15.17 -8.85
N THR A 342 15.19 -13.98 -9.46
CA THR A 342 15.49 -13.77 -10.89
C THR A 342 16.96 -13.45 -11.15
N GLY A 343 17.82 -13.51 -10.13
CA GLY A 343 19.23 -13.14 -10.22
C GLY A 343 19.46 -11.62 -10.21
N CYS A 344 18.43 -10.81 -9.99
CA CYS A 344 18.52 -9.36 -10.06
C CYS A 344 19.04 -8.79 -8.74
N THR A 345 19.96 -7.81 -8.80
CA THR A 345 20.43 -7.05 -7.63
C THR A 345 19.55 -5.84 -7.35
N PRO A 346 19.69 -5.15 -6.19
CA PRO A 346 19.00 -3.88 -5.95
C PRO A 346 19.32 -2.80 -7.00
N LEU A 347 20.56 -2.76 -7.50
CA LEU A 347 20.95 -1.88 -8.61
C LEU A 347 20.16 -2.19 -9.89
N TYR A 348 19.98 -3.48 -10.17
CA TYR A 348 19.14 -3.95 -11.28
C TYR A 348 17.70 -3.48 -11.12
N CYS A 349 17.09 -3.68 -9.94
CA CYS A 349 15.75 -3.19 -9.66
C CYS A 349 15.64 -1.67 -9.84
N ALA A 350 16.54 -0.87 -9.26
CA ALA A 350 16.51 0.59 -9.43
C ALA A 350 16.61 1.02 -10.91
N THR A 351 17.31 0.24 -11.74
CA THR A 351 17.43 0.48 -13.18
C THR A 351 16.13 0.16 -13.93
N CYS A 352 15.47 -0.96 -13.62
CA CYS A 352 14.20 -1.35 -14.23
C CYS A 352 13.09 -0.31 -14.06
N TYR A 353 13.09 0.38 -12.92
CA TYR A 353 12.09 1.39 -12.56
C TYR A 353 12.57 2.84 -12.79
N ASP A 354 13.71 3.03 -13.45
CA ASP A 354 14.29 4.34 -13.83
C ASP A 354 14.56 5.31 -12.66
N HIS A 355 14.93 4.78 -11.49
CA HIS A 355 15.17 5.59 -10.28
C HIS A 355 16.59 6.15 -10.22
N TYR A 356 16.89 7.15 -11.06
CA TYR A 356 18.23 7.73 -11.24
C TYR A 356 18.97 8.05 -9.93
N HIS A 357 18.32 8.71 -8.97
CA HIS A 357 18.97 9.11 -7.72
C HIS A 357 19.28 7.94 -6.79
N VAL A 358 18.44 6.90 -6.78
CA VAL A 358 18.70 5.66 -6.05
C VAL A 358 19.86 4.90 -6.68
N LEU A 359 19.84 4.77 -8.00
CA LEU A 359 20.91 4.14 -8.77
C LEU A 359 22.25 4.81 -8.55
N LYS A 360 22.31 6.14 -8.64
CA LYS A 360 23.53 6.90 -8.33
C LYS A 360 24.04 6.62 -6.92
N LEU A 361 23.14 6.62 -5.92
CA LEU A 361 23.52 6.32 -4.55
C LEU A 361 24.08 4.90 -4.40
N LEU A 362 23.47 3.90 -5.05
CA LEU A 362 23.97 2.51 -5.01
C LEU A 362 25.38 2.41 -5.59
N LEU A 363 25.63 3.06 -6.73
CA LEU A 363 26.97 3.10 -7.35
C LEU A 363 27.98 3.83 -6.46
N ASP A 364 27.60 4.98 -5.89
CA ASP A 364 28.44 5.73 -4.94
C ASP A 364 28.78 4.89 -3.68
N ARG A 365 27.99 3.85 -3.38
CA ARG A 365 28.19 2.89 -2.27
C ARG A 365 28.81 1.56 -2.72
N GLY A 366 29.30 1.46 -3.95
CA GLY A 366 30.04 0.31 -4.44
C GLY A 366 29.17 -0.86 -4.92
N ALA A 367 27.96 -0.60 -5.40
CA ALA A 367 27.16 -1.62 -6.06
C ALA A 367 27.90 -2.17 -7.29
N ASP A 368 27.93 -3.49 -7.44
CA ASP A 368 28.62 -4.18 -8.52
C ASP A 368 27.78 -4.17 -9.80
N VAL A 369 28.28 -3.45 -10.80
CA VAL A 369 27.66 -3.32 -12.13
C VAL A 369 27.82 -4.55 -13.02
N THR A 370 28.66 -5.51 -12.62
CA THR A 370 29.01 -6.70 -13.41
C THR A 370 28.08 -7.88 -13.15
N ILE A 371 27.34 -7.88 -12.03
CA ILE A 371 26.40 -8.93 -11.68
C ILE A 371 25.26 -8.98 -12.70
N THR A 372 24.88 -10.19 -13.08
CA THR A 372 23.85 -10.46 -14.09
C THR A 372 22.63 -11.15 -13.50
N ASP A 373 21.48 -10.94 -14.13
CA ASP A 373 20.29 -11.77 -13.88
C ASP A 373 20.45 -13.22 -14.36
N ASN A 374 19.42 -14.05 -14.15
CA ASN A 374 19.41 -15.46 -14.58
C ASN A 374 19.54 -15.63 -16.12
N SER A 375 19.24 -14.60 -16.90
CA SER A 375 19.41 -14.55 -18.35
C SER A 375 20.74 -13.92 -18.78
N ARG A 376 21.67 -13.76 -17.84
CA ARG A 376 22.99 -13.14 -18.02
C ARG A 376 22.94 -11.68 -18.50
N ASN A 377 21.81 -10.98 -18.34
CA ASN A 377 21.74 -9.55 -18.62
C ASN A 377 22.42 -8.78 -17.49
N THR A 378 23.37 -7.91 -17.85
CA THR A 378 23.86 -6.88 -16.93
C THR A 378 22.84 -5.75 -16.80
N VAL A 379 23.00 -4.90 -15.79
CA VAL A 379 22.21 -3.67 -15.62
C VAL A 379 22.18 -2.78 -16.87
N LEU A 380 23.26 -2.77 -17.66
CA LEU A 380 23.34 -1.97 -18.88
C LEU A 380 22.41 -2.49 -19.99
N HIS A 381 22.21 -3.81 -20.10
CA HIS A 381 21.28 -4.41 -21.07
C HIS A 381 19.85 -3.93 -20.84
N ILE A 382 19.45 -3.77 -19.59
CA ILE A 382 18.12 -3.26 -19.23
C ILE A 382 18.04 -1.77 -19.45
N CYS A 383 19.05 -1.01 -19.04
CA CYS A 383 19.10 0.44 -19.24
C CYS A 383 18.91 0.86 -20.71
N VAL A 384 19.46 0.08 -21.66
CA VAL A 384 19.30 0.34 -23.10
C VAL A 384 17.85 0.17 -23.55
N LYS A 385 17.12 -0.83 -23.03
CA LYS A 385 15.70 -1.05 -23.33
C LYS A 385 14.81 0.10 -22.87
N HIS A 386 15.18 0.80 -21.78
CA HIS A 386 14.43 1.94 -21.24
C HIS A 386 14.82 3.30 -21.84
N HIS A 387 15.77 3.32 -22.79
CA HIS A 387 16.19 4.52 -23.53
C HIS A 387 16.78 5.68 -22.70
N ASN A 388 17.39 5.40 -21.54
CA ASN A 388 17.94 6.44 -20.67
C ASN A 388 19.46 6.65 -20.88
N ILE A 389 19.82 7.64 -21.72
CA ILE A 389 21.22 8.03 -22.00
C ILE A 389 22.02 8.38 -20.74
N LYS A 390 21.41 9.12 -19.80
CA LYS A 390 22.12 9.56 -18.58
C LYS A 390 22.50 8.37 -17.70
N LEU A 391 21.64 7.35 -17.64
CA LEU A 391 21.94 6.11 -16.92
C LEU A 391 23.01 5.28 -17.62
N ILE A 392 22.99 5.18 -18.96
CA ILE A 392 24.04 4.49 -19.73
C ILE A 392 25.41 5.12 -19.44
N GLU A 393 25.50 6.46 -19.49
CA GLU A 393 26.75 7.17 -19.19
C GLU A 393 27.20 6.97 -17.74
N LEU A 394 26.26 7.04 -16.79
CA LEU A 394 26.55 6.86 -15.37
C LEU A 394 27.04 5.43 -15.06
N LEU A 395 26.39 4.42 -15.61
CA LEU A 395 26.77 3.02 -15.45
C LEU A 395 28.12 2.74 -16.09
N HIS A 396 28.35 3.23 -17.31
CA HIS A 396 29.63 3.06 -17.99
C HIS A 396 30.78 3.73 -17.22
N LYS A 397 30.56 4.94 -16.68
CA LYS A 397 31.53 5.63 -15.81
C LYS A 397 31.89 4.81 -14.56
N ASN A 398 30.97 3.98 -14.07
CA ASN A 398 31.17 3.08 -12.94
C ASN A 398 31.61 1.67 -13.35
N GLY A 399 32.14 1.50 -14.56
CA GLY A 399 32.76 0.26 -15.01
C GLY A 399 31.83 -0.73 -15.72
N ALA A 400 30.59 -0.35 -16.04
CA ALA A 400 29.70 -1.22 -16.80
C ALA A 400 30.23 -1.40 -18.23
N SER A 401 30.46 -2.65 -18.62
CA SER A 401 30.95 -2.99 -19.96
C SER A 401 29.82 -2.94 -20.98
N VAL A 402 30.08 -2.26 -22.10
CA VAL A 402 29.21 -2.25 -23.30
C VAL A 402 29.39 -3.51 -24.17
N ASN A 403 30.36 -4.36 -23.86
CA ASN A 403 30.67 -5.57 -24.64
C ASN A 403 30.20 -6.86 -23.95
N SER A 404 29.64 -6.76 -22.73
CA SER A 404 29.07 -7.93 -22.04
C SER A 404 27.93 -8.51 -22.87
N ARG A 405 27.89 -9.84 -22.98
CA ARG A 405 26.84 -10.57 -23.71
C ARG A 405 25.93 -11.33 -22.76
N ASN A 406 24.63 -11.28 -23.04
CA ASN A 406 23.62 -12.03 -22.32
C ASN A 406 23.56 -13.51 -22.77
N ALA A 407 22.59 -14.28 -22.26
CA ALA A 407 22.44 -15.71 -22.57
C ALA A 407 22.13 -15.97 -24.06
N ASP A 408 21.48 -15.04 -24.75
CA ASP A 408 21.19 -15.10 -26.18
C ASP A 408 22.39 -14.68 -27.05
N GLY A 409 23.49 -14.25 -26.42
CA GLY A 409 24.70 -13.80 -27.10
C GLY A 409 24.67 -12.34 -27.56
N TYR A 410 23.64 -11.57 -27.18
CA TYR A 410 23.51 -10.15 -27.52
C TYR A 410 24.27 -9.28 -26.53
N ASP A 411 25.03 -8.31 -27.04
CA ASP A 411 25.51 -7.18 -26.26
C ASP A 411 24.52 -6.00 -26.29
N VAL A 412 24.84 -4.89 -25.63
CA VAL A 412 23.93 -3.72 -25.58
C VAL A 412 23.76 -3.04 -26.94
N LEU A 413 24.71 -3.19 -27.87
CA LEU A 413 24.62 -2.63 -29.21
C LEU A 413 23.68 -3.49 -30.06
N ASP A 414 23.80 -4.81 -29.98
CA ASP A 414 22.91 -5.76 -30.64
C ASP A 414 21.44 -5.53 -30.22
N LEU A 415 21.20 -5.28 -28.93
CA LEU A 415 19.86 -4.99 -28.41
C LEU A 415 19.20 -3.76 -29.05
N VAL A 416 19.98 -2.73 -29.43
CA VAL A 416 19.46 -1.55 -30.14
C VAL A 416 19.00 -1.91 -31.55
N PHE A 417 19.68 -2.85 -32.21
CA PHE A 417 19.33 -3.29 -33.57
C PHE A 417 18.16 -4.29 -33.60
N THR A 418 17.97 -5.08 -32.53
CA THR A 418 16.85 -6.03 -32.42
C THR A 418 15.54 -5.42 -31.88
N GLY A 419 15.60 -4.22 -31.30
CA GLY A 419 14.46 -3.58 -30.64
C GLY A 419 13.46 -2.94 -31.61
N TRP A 420 12.17 -2.92 -31.22
CA TRP A 420 11.07 -2.28 -31.99
C TRP A 420 11.16 -0.73 -32.01
N PHE A 421 12.10 -0.14 -31.27
CA PHE A 421 12.27 1.31 -31.12
C PHE A 421 13.75 1.70 -31.24
N PHE A 422 14.21 1.84 -32.48
CA PHE A 422 15.57 2.26 -32.81
C PHE A 422 15.79 3.75 -32.48
N ARG A 423 16.77 4.05 -31.60
CA ARG A 423 17.14 5.44 -31.22
C ARG A 423 18.56 5.76 -31.66
N TYR A 424 18.68 6.63 -32.66
CA TYR A 424 19.95 7.06 -33.26
C TYR A 424 20.93 7.65 -32.22
N ASP A 425 20.41 8.38 -31.24
CA ASP A 425 21.14 9.03 -30.17
C ASP A 425 21.77 8.03 -29.19
N ILE A 426 21.08 6.95 -28.84
CA ILE A 426 21.64 5.84 -28.04
C ILE A 426 22.63 5.03 -28.87
N LEU A 427 22.30 4.73 -30.13
CA LEU A 427 23.21 4.03 -31.04
C LEU A 427 24.54 4.79 -31.16
N LYS A 428 24.49 6.10 -31.41
CA LYS A 428 25.67 6.96 -31.53
C LYS A 428 26.49 6.96 -30.25
N LEU A 429 25.83 7.02 -29.08
CA LEU A 429 26.49 6.95 -27.79
C LEU A 429 27.18 5.58 -27.60
N LEU A 430 26.48 4.48 -27.80
CA LEU A 430 27.04 3.14 -27.62
C LEU A 430 28.18 2.89 -28.59
N ILE A 431 28.04 3.19 -29.88
CA ILE A 431 29.14 3.11 -30.85
C ILE A 431 30.35 3.92 -30.37
N LYS A 432 30.13 5.15 -29.89
CA LYS A 432 31.20 5.98 -29.34
C LYS A 432 31.88 5.26 -28.16
N LEU A 433 31.13 4.82 -27.16
CA LEU A 433 31.67 4.15 -25.96
C LEU A 433 32.40 2.85 -26.31
N THR A 434 31.83 2.04 -27.21
CA THR A 434 32.41 0.80 -27.73
C THR A 434 33.72 1.06 -28.46
N LEU A 435 33.79 2.06 -29.36
CA LEU A 435 35.02 2.45 -30.05
C LEU A 435 36.10 2.91 -29.06
N TYR A 436 35.76 3.73 -28.07
CA TYR A 436 36.68 4.15 -27.01
C TYR A 436 37.20 2.95 -26.20
N SER A 437 36.33 2.00 -25.88
CA SER A 437 36.73 0.77 -25.17
C SER A 437 37.69 -0.09 -26.01
N ASN A 438 37.43 -0.22 -27.31
CA ASN A 438 38.22 -1.04 -28.22
C ASN A 438 39.60 -0.45 -28.53
N ILE A 439 39.74 0.88 -28.59
CA ILE A 439 41.04 1.56 -28.79
C ILE A 439 42.02 1.26 -27.63
N ASN A 440 41.50 1.03 -26.42
CA ASN A 440 42.30 0.80 -25.22
C ASN A 440 42.52 -0.69 -24.92
N THR A 441 42.17 -1.60 -25.83
CA THR A 441 42.37 -3.04 -25.68
C THR A 441 43.32 -3.58 -26.75
N SER A 442 44.20 -4.51 -26.38
CA SER A 442 45.21 -5.10 -27.28
C SER A 442 44.62 -6.05 -28.34
N LYS A 443 43.32 -6.33 -28.28
CA LYS A 443 42.56 -7.13 -29.25
C LYS A 443 41.17 -6.49 -29.45
N PRO A 444 40.90 -5.79 -30.56
CA PRO A 444 39.56 -5.27 -30.82
C PRO A 444 38.60 -6.44 -31.03
N GLU A 445 37.65 -6.63 -30.13
CA GLU A 445 36.59 -7.62 -30.30
C GLU A 445 35.67 -7.18 -31.44
N ARG A 446 35.59 -8.00 -32.50
CA ARG A 446 34.69 -7.77 -33.62
C ARG A 446 33.27 -8.13 -33.18
N HIS A 447 32.35 -7.17 -33.25
CA HIS A 447 30.92 -7.44 -33.13
C HIS A 447 30.50 -8.31 -34.33
N ASN A 448 30.03 -9.52 -34.05
CA ASN A 448 29.72 -10.54 -35.06
C ASN A 448 28.23 -10.57 -35.43
N SER A 449 27.42 -9.58 -35.02
CA SER A 449 26.03 -9.56 -35.47
C SER A 449 25.98 -9.24 -36.96
N VAL A 450 25.21 -10.06 -37.67
CA VAL A 450 25.03 -9.96 -39.12
C VAL A 450 24.57 -8.57 -39.52
N ASP A 451 23.76 -7.91 -38.70
CA ASP A 451 23.23 -6.58 -38.98
C ASP A 451 24.23 -5.45 -38.70
N PHE A 452 25.10 -5.57 -37.69
CA PHE A 452 26.22 -4.64 -37.52
C PHE A 452 27.22 -4.76 -38.68
N LEU A 453 27.53 -5.98 -39.14
CA LEU A 453 28.38 -6.20 -40.31
C LEU A 453 27.75 -5.58 -41.57
N LYS A 454 26.44 -5.79 -41.81
CA LYS A 454 25.72 -5.13 -42.91
C LYS A 454 25.76 -3.61 -42.80
N PHE A 455 25.54 -3.04 -41.61
CA PHE A 455 25.60 -1.59 -41.41
C PHE A 455 27.01 -1.04 -41.61
N TRP A 456 28.02 -1.73 -41.10
CA TRP A 456 29.44 -1.38 -41.27
C TRP A 456 29.84 -1.43 -42.74
N ASP A 457 29.47 -2.50 -43.45
CA ASP A 457 29.71 -2.65 -44.88
C ASP A 457 28.95 -1.59 -45.68
N SER A 458 27.75 -1.21 -45.24
CA SER A 458 26.98 -0.11 -45.84
C SER A 458 27.65 1.25 -45.62
N CYS A 459 28.15 1.55 -44.41
CA CYS A 459 28.96 2.74 -44.12
C CYS A 459 30.20 2.79 -45.02
N LYS A 460 30.93 1.68 -45.14
CA LYS A 460 32.14 1.57 -45.97
C LYS A 460 31.81 1.77 -47.45
N SER A 461 30.77 1.11 -47.94
CA SER A 461 30.32 1.21 -49.33
C SER A 461 29.89 2.63 -49.69
N GLU A 462 29.17 3.29 -48.79
CA GLU A 462 28.74 4.68 -48.99
C GLU A 462 29.96 5.63 -49.03
N LEU A 463 30.94 5.46 -48.13
CA LEU A 463 32.19 6.24 -48.15
C LEU A 463 33.04 6.00 -49.42
N GLU A 464 33.05 4.78 -49.94
CA GLU A 464 33.70 4.45 -51.22
C GLU A 464 32.95 5.10 -52.40
N LEU A 465 31.62 5.02 -52.42
CA LEU A 465 30.78 5.68 -53.43
C LEU A 465 30.96 7.20 -53.40
N MET A 466 30.98 7.80 -52.20
CA MET A 466 31.21 9.23 -51.99
C MET A 466 32.57 9.70 -52.50
N GLU A 467 33.60 8.83 -52.56
CA GLU A 467 34.91 9.17 -53.11
C GLU A 467 34.90 9.20 -54.64
N MET A 468 34.14 8.27 -55.24
CA MET A 468 33.98 8.13 -56.68
C MET A 468 33.04 9.18 -57.27
N CYS A 469 31.94 9.50 -56.59
CA CYS A 469 30.98 10.52 -57.03
C CYS A 469 31.58 11.92 -56.87
N LYS A 470 31.82 12.59 -58.00
CA LYS A 470 32.20 14.00 -58.04
C LYS A 470 30.96 14.90 -58.07
N ILE A 471 31.06 16.07 -57.45
CA ILE A 471 30.00 17.07 -57.43
C ILE A 471 30.14 17.92 -58.69
N ALA A 472 29.13 17.93 -59.54
CA ALA A 472 29.16 18.52 -60.87
C ALA A 472 30.32 17.98 -61.73
N LYS A 473 30.68 18.69 -62.81
CA LYS A 473 31.90 18.39 -63.59
C LYS A 473 33.19 18.83 -62.88
N SER A 474 33.24 18.75 -61.54
CA SER A 474 34.40 19.19 -60.74
C SER A 474 35.28 18.02 -60.31
N SER A 475 36.44 18.33 -59.73
CA SER A 475 37.34 17.33 -59.11
C SER A 475 36.99 17.02 -57.64
N ILE A 476 35.96 17.66 -57.08
CA ILE A 476 35.59 17.55 -55.67
C ILE A 476 34.62 16.38 -55.51
N SER A 477 35.01 15.38 -54.72
CA SER A 477 34.13 14.28 -54.34
C SER A 477 33.22 14.67 -53.16
N TYR A 478 32.09 13.98 -53.02
CA TYR A 478 31.23 14.13 -51.84
C TYR A 478 31.99 13.78 -50.55
N ARG A 479 32.90 12.80 -50.59
CA ARG A 479 33.77 12.47 -49.45
C ARG A 479 34.74 13.60 -49.11
N ARG A 480 35.30 14.26 -50.11
CA ARG A 480 36.18 15.42 -49.90
C ARG A 480 35.43 16.61 -49.32
N LEU A 481 34.22 16.90 -49.81
CA LEU A 481 33.36 17.93 -49.23
C LEU A 481 33.06 17.61 -47.75
N MET A 482 32.66 16.37 -47.48
CA MET A 482 32.32 15.89 -46.14
C MET A 482 33.49 16.08 -45.16
N LEU A 483 34.70 15.66 -45.55
CA LEU A 483 35.88 15.67 -44.67
C LEU A 483 36.60 17.03 -44.61
N GLU A 484 36.16 18.04 -45.37
CA GLU A 484 36.84 19.33 -45.41
C GLU A 484 36.66 20.09 -44.08
N ARG A 485 37.80 20.45 -43.48
CA ARG A 485 37.86 21.17 -42.21
C ARG A 485 38.15 22.66 -42.41
N ASN A 486 38.65 23.05 -43.59
CA ASN A 486 38.95 24.43 -43.91
C ASN A 486 37.68 25.15 -44.40
N LYS A 487 37.14 26.05 -43.55
CA LYS A 487 35.94 26.83 -43.84
C LYS A 487 36.06 27.68 -45.11
N SER A 488 37.24 28.22 -45.41
CA SER A 488 37.47 28.99 -46.63
C SER A 488 37.40 28.13 -47.89
N LYS A 489 37.79 26.86 -47.82
CA LYS A 489 37.62 25.92 -48.94
C LYS A 489 36.15 25.53 -49.11
N LEU A 490 35.42 25.31 -48.01
CA LEU A 490 33.97 25.09 -48.06
C LEU A 490 33.25 26.30 -48.69
N ALA A 491 33.58 27.52 -48.28
CA ALA A 491 33.05 28.74 -48.88
C ALA A 491 33.38 28.85 -50.38
N ALA A 492 34.60 28.44 -50.79
CA ALA A 492 34.98 28.40 -52.20
C ALA A 492 34.16 27.38 -53.01
N TYR A 493 33.80 26.23 -52.41
CA TYR A 493 32.91 25.26 -53.05
C TYR A 493 31.50 25.82 -53.21
N CYS A 494 30.97 26.48 -52.18
CA CYS A 494 29.66 27.15 -52.20
C CYS A 494 29.63 28.41 -53.09
N CYS A 495 30.77 28.90 -53.58
CA CYS A 495 30.84 30.01 -54.53
C CYS A 495 30.72 29.54 -55.99
N ASN A 496 30.87 28.24 -56.27
CA ASN A 496 30.81 27.69 -57.62
C ASN A 496 29.36 27.34 -57.99
N GLU A 497 28.80 28.06 -58.96
CA GLU A 497 27.40 27.94 -59.36
C GLU A 497 27.00 26.53 -59.81
N ASN A 498 27.90 25.80 -60.48
CA ASN A 498 27.61 24.42 -60.91
C ASN A 498 27.55 23.45 -59.73
N ILE A 499 28.38 23.66 -58.71
CA ILE A 499 28.39 22.86 -57.48
C ILE A 499 27.11 23.14 -56.69
N VAL A 500 26.76 24.42 -56.50
CA VAL A 500 25.55 24.83 -55.77
C VAL A 500 24.29 24.26 -56.43
N ARG A 501 24.15 24.40 -57.76
CA ARG A 501 22.99 23.86 -58.48
C ARG A 501 22.83 22.34 -58.31
N GLU A 502 23.92 21.58 -58.29
CA GLU A 502 23.83 20.13 -58.05
C GLU A 502 23.46 19.82 -56.59
N LEU A 503 24.07 20.51 -55.63
CA LEU A 503 23.76 20.31 -54.22
C LEU A 503 22.31 20.69 -53.88
N ASP A 504 21.76 21.72 -54.52
CA ASP A 504 20.38 22.17 -54.37
C ASP A 504 19.35 21.14 -54.88
N THR A 505 19.75 20.22 -55.77
CA THR A 505 18.86 19.11 -56.19
C THR A 505 18.55 18.12 -55.07
N LEU A 506 19.35 18.15 -53.98
CA LEU A 506 19.28 17.23 -52.85
C LEU A 506 19.45 15.74 -53.20
N ASP A 507 19.88 15.42 -54.42
CA ASP A 507 20.06 14.04 -54.90
C ASP A 507 21.09 13.26 -54.05
N TYR A 508 22.06 13.97 -53.47
CA TYR A 508 23.02 13.41 -52.52
C TYR A 508 22.35 12.80 -51.26
N LYS A 509 21.16 13.26 -50.86
CA LYS A 509 20.44 12.69 -49.72
C LYS A 509 19.93 11.28 -49.99
N ASN A 510 19.57 10.99 -51.24
CA ASN A 510 19.15 9.67 -51.68
C ASN A 510 20.35 8.76 -51.96
N LYS A 511 21.44 9.32 -52.52
CA LYS A 511 22.68 8.58 -52.80
C LYS A 511 23.45 8.20 -51.54
N PHE A 512 23.39 9.03 -50.51
CA PHE A 512 24.19 8.89 -49.28
C PHE A 512 23.29 8.95 -48.03
N PRO A 513 22.38 7.98 -47.84
CA PRO A 513 21.42 8.03 -46.75
C PRO A 513 22.07 8.00 -45.36
N ILE A 514 23.25 7.39 -45.18
CA ILE A 514 23.93 7.35 -43.88
C ILE A 514 24.59 8.71 -43.55
N TYR A 515 25.23 9.35 -44.53
CA TYR A 515 26.01 10.57 -44.32
C TYR A 515 25.30 11.86 -44.73
N ASN A 516 24.06 11.80 -45.22
CA ASN A 516 23.33 12.96 -45.77
C ASN A 516 23.32 14.17 -44.82
N GLN A 517 23.08 13.95 -43.52
CA GLN A 517 23.00 15.02 -42.54
C GLN A 517 24.35 15.74 -42.39
N TYR A 518 25.44 14.99 -42.36
CA TYR A 518 26.78 15.54 -42.21
C TYR A 518 27.22 16.32 -43.46
N ILE A 519 26.82 15.86 -44.65
CA ILE A 519 27.01 16.60 -45.90
C ILE A 519 26.22 17.93 -45.84
N SER A 520 24.95 17.90 -45.43
CA SER A 520 24.13 19.11 -45.29
C SER A 520 24.74 20.11 -44.31
N GLU A 521 25.23 19.66 -43.15
CA GLU A 521 25.91 20.52 -42.18
C GLU A 521 27.15 21.22 -42.77
N LYS A 522 27.94 20.51 -43.58
CA LYS A 522 29.12 21.08 -44.25
C LYS A 522 28.79 22.12 -45.31
N ILE A 523 27.69 21.91 -46.04
CA ILE A 523 27.19 22.90 -47.01
C ILE A 523 26.77 24.18 -46.27
N ILE A 524 26.00 24.05 -45.19
CA ILE A 524 25.57 25.19 -44.36
C ILE A 524 26.78 25.94 -43.80
N GLU A 525 27.80 25.24 -43.28
CA GLU A 525 29.03 25.85 -42.77
C GLU A 525 29.77 26.68 -43.86
N GLY A 526 29.83 26.16 -45.09
CA GLY A 526 30.40 26.85 -46.24
C GLY A 526 29.60 28.09 -46.65
N GLU A 527 28.26 27.99 -46.68
CA GLU A 527 27.37 29.10 -47.01
C GLU A 527 27.46 30.24 -46.00
N ILE A 528 27.48 29.93 -44.69
CA ILE A 528 27.64 30.94 -43.64
C ILE A 528 28.95 31.70 -43.84
N THR A 529 30.05 30.97 -44.03
CA THR A 529 31.37 31.58 -44.23
C THR A 529 31.40 32.44 -45.50
N LEU A 530 30.78 31.98 -46.59
CA LEU A 530 30.68 32.75 -47.83
C LEU A 530 29.84 34.03 -47.66
N ARG A 531 28.74 33.98 -46.90
CA ARG A 531 27.95 35.17 -46.55
C ARG A 531 28.76 36.19 -45.75
N LEU A 532 29.60 35.73 -44.83
CA LEU A 532 30.51 36.61 -44.09
C LEU A 532 31.53 37.28 -45.02
N TYR A 533 32.08 36.56 -46.01
CA TYR A 533 32.95 37.17 -47.02
C TYR A 533 32.25 38.26 -47.83
N TYR A 534 31.00 38.03 -48.27
CA TYR A 534 30.24 39.06 -48.99
C TYR A 534 29.95 40.30 -48.14
N LYS A 535 29.68 40.13 -46.85
CA LYS A 535 29.51 41.26 -45.92
C LYS A 535 30.83 41.99 -45.71
N ALA A 536 31.93 41.27 -45.47
CA ALA A 536 33.25 41.86 -45.31
C ALA A 536 33.70 42.63 -46.57
N ASP A 537 33.35 42.14 -47.76
CA ASP A 537 33.59 42.83 -49.02
C ASP A 537 32.86 44.17 -49.12
N LYS A 538 31.65 44.30 -48.57
CA LYS A 538 30.94 45.60 -48.53
C LYS A 538 31.73 46.63 -47.72
N VAL A 539 32.17 46.27 -46.52
CA VAL A 539 32.97 47.12 -45.64
C VAL A 539 34.33 47.46 -46.28
N MET A 540 35.04 46.46 -46.80
CA MET A 540 36.34 46.67 -47.43
C MET A 540 36.27 47.50 -48.73
N ASN A 541 35.16 47.45 -49.46
CA ASN A 541 34.92 48.36 -50.59
C ASN A 541 34.79 49.83 -50.14
N HIS A 542 34.36 50.10 -48.91
CA HIS A 542 34.31 51.45 -48.36
C HIS A 542 35.69 51.90 -47.85
N ILE A 543 36.42 51.02 -47.19
CA ILE A 543 37.74 51.32 -46.58
C ILE A 543 38.85 51.38 -47.64
N SER A 544 38.83 50.50 -48.64
CA SER A 544 39.87 50.38 -49.67
C SER A 544 39.28 49.93 -51.02
N PRO A 545 38.57 50.83 -51.73
CA PRO A 545 37.84 50.50 -52.96
C PRO A 545 38.72 49.97 -54.11
N PHE A 546 40.01 50.32 -54.11
CA PHE A 546 40.95 49.90 -55.15
C PHE A 546 41.63 48.56 -54.86
N LEU A 547 41.39 47.95 -53.68
CA LEU A 547 41.97 46.66 -53.33
C LEU A 547 41.24 45.53 -54.09
N PRO A 548 41.94 44.76 -54.94
CA PRO A 548 41.30 43.70 -55.74
C PRO A 548 40.60 42.66 -54.87
N ILE A 549 39.47 42.13 -55.37
CA ILE A 549 38.65 41.13 -54.67
C ILE A 549 39.45 39.87 -54.33
N GLU A 550 40.40 39.49 -55.17
CA GLU A 550 41.29 38.36 -54.96
C GLU A 550 42.19 38.56 -53.74
N VAL A 551 42.68 39.79 -53.54
CA VAL A 551 43.53 40.15 -52.39
C VAL A 551 42.71 40.18 -51.11
N ARG A 552 41.50 40.76 -51.16
CA ARG A 552 40.57 40.74 -50.03
C ARG A 552 40.19 39.33 -49.59
N ARG A 553 39.89 38.45 -50.55
CA ARG A 553 39.60 37.04 -50.29
C ARG A 553 40.81 36.26 -49.76
N ILE A 554 42.04 36.70 -50.03
CA ILE A 554 43.24 36.14 -49.38
C ILE A 554 43.30 36.59 -47.93
N ILE A 555 43.02 37.86 -47.63
CA ILE A 555 42.98 38.39 -46.26
C ILE A 555 41.94 37.66 -45.42
N TYR A 556 40.72 37.47 -45.94
CA TYR A 556 39.64 36.80 -45.20
C TYR A 556 39.95 35.33 -44.86
N LYS A 557 40.87 34.67 -45.58
CA LYS A 557 41.31 33.30 -45.24
C LYS A 557 42.10 33.24 -43.94
N TYR A 558 42.67 34.37 -43.50
CA TYR A 558 43.41 34.47 -42.25
C TYR A 558 42.55 34.93 -41.06
N LEU A 559 41.27 35.25 -41.30
CA LEU A 559 40.34 35.71 -40.28
C LEU A 559 39.42 34.57 -39.85
N SER A 560 39.13 34.49 -38.55
CA SER A 560 38.08 33.60 -38.04
C SER A 560 36.68 34.13 -38.42
N ASN A 561 35.65 33.30 -38.28
CA ASN A 561 34.28 33.78 -38.49
C ASN A 561 33.93 34.92 -37.52
N ASP A 562 34.42 34.87 -36.28
CA ASP A 562 34.21 35.92 -35.27
C ASP A 562 34.93 37.22 -35.68
N ASP A 563 36.15 37.12 -36.22
CA ASP A 563 36.88 38.28 -36.74
C ASP A 563 36.15 38.91 -37.94
N LEU A 564 35.59 38.09 -38.83
CA LEU A 564 34.80 38.56 -39.97
C LEU A 564 33.47 39.19 -39.52
N GLU A 565 32.80 38.61 -38.53
CA GLU A 565 31.60 39.20 -37.94
C GLU A 565 31.90 40.56 -37.29
N ASN A 566 32.99 40.66 -36.53
CA ASN A 566 33.45 41.92 -35.94
C ASN A 566 33.80 42.97 -37.01
N LEU A 567 34.48 42.57 -38.09
CA LEU A 567 34.78 43.45 -39.23
C LEU A 567 33.49 43.97 -39.89
N THR A 568 32.45 43.14 -39.94
CA THR A 568 31.14 43.54 -40.50
C THR A 568 30.26 44.34 -39.54
N GLY A 569 30.57 44.37 -38.24
CA GLY A 569 29.89 45.19 -37.24
C GLY A 569 30.25 46.68 -37.33
N TRP A 570 31.35 47.04 -38.00
CA TRP A 570 31.77 48.43 -38.20
C TRP A 570 30.86 49.23 -39.15
N ASP A 571 30.03 48.55 -39.95
CA ASP A 571 28.96 49.16 -40.79
C ASP A 571 27.84 49.85 -39.96
N GLN A 572 27.84 49.68 -38.63
CA GLN A 572 26.89 50.38 -37.73
C GLN A 572 27.41 51.74 -37.21
N HIS A 573 28.68 52.09 -37.45
CA HIS A 573 29.32 53.30 -36.94
C HIS A 573 30.04 54.16 -38.00
N VAL A 574 29.93 53.79 -39.28
CA VAL A 574 30.32 54.59 -40.46
C VAL A 574 29.08 54.76 -41.32
#